data_AF-A0A962AAP9-F1
#
_entry.id   AF-A0A962AAP9-F1
#
_cell.length_a   1.000
_cell.length_b   1.000
_cell.length_c   1.000
_cell.angle_alpha   90.00
_cell.angle_beta   90.00
_cell.angle_gamma   90.00
#
_symmetry.space_group_name_H-M   'P 1'
#
loop_
_entity.id
_entity.type
_entity.pdbx_description
1 polymer ?
#
loop_
_entity_poly.entity_id
_entity_poly.type
_entity_poly.pdbx_seq_one_letter_code
_entity_poly.pdbx_strand_id
1 'polypeptide(L)' 'AKKRGFVTYAELNAVLPSEEVSSDQIEDVYAMLSEMGITVTEDQDNDDNE' A
#
# COMPACT_ATOMS: atom_id res chain seq x y z
N ALA A 1 -9.93 7.47 15.38
CA ALA A 1 -9.64 7.61 13.94
C ALA A 1 -9.32 6.22 13.42
N LYS A 2 -10.25 5.58 12.70
CA LYS A 2 -9.95 4.32 11.99
C LYS A 2 -8.80 4.64 11.04
N LYS A 3 -7.59 4.19 11.36
CA LYS A 3 -6.47 4.24 10.41
C LYS A 3 -6.90 3.33 9.28
N ARG A 4 -7.13 3.89 8.09
CA ARG A 4 -7.47 3.14 6.88
C ARG A 4 -6.52 1.96 6.78
N GLY A 5 -7.05 0.74 6.84
CA GLY A 5 -6.26 -0.50 6.77
C GLY A 5 -5.86 -0.84 5.34
N PHE A 6 -5.82 0.14 4.45
CA PHE A 6 -5.49 -0.05 3.05
C PHE A 6 -4.80 1.17 2.46
N VAL A 7 -3.92 0.93 1.50
CA VAL A 7 -3.25 1.93 0.68
C VAL A 7 -3.49 1.61 -0.80
N THR A 8 -3.63 2.63 -1.61
CA THR A 8 -3.79 2.42 -3.06
C THR A 8 -2.46 2.28 -3.77
N TYR A 9 -2.41 1.59 -4.92
CA TYR A 9 -1.20 1.59 -5.77
C TYR A 9 -0.79 3.01 -6.19
N ALA A 10 -1.77 3.92 -6.35
CA ALA A 10 -1.51 5.32 -6.62
C ALA A 10 -0.79 6.02 -5.45
N GLU A 11 -1.24 5.80 -4.21
CA GLU A 11 -0.58 6.33 -3.01
C GLU A 11 0.79 5.70 -2.78
N LEU A 12 0.92 4.39 -3.00
CA LEU A 12 2.18 3.68 -2.91
C LEU A 12 3.20 4.23 -3.92
N ASN A 13 2.81 4.41 -5.19
CA ASN A 13 3.67 5.01 -6.22
C ASN A 13 3.89 6.53 -6.03
N ALA A 14 3.04 7.21 -5.26
CA ALA A 14 3.24 8.63 -4.94
C ALA A 14 4.30 8.84 -3.84
N VAL A 15 4.43 7.89 -2.91
CA VAL A 15 5.45 7.93 -1.85
C VAL A 15 6.73 7.17 -2.22
N LEU A 16 6.62 6.17 -3.10
CA LEU A 16 7.75 5.46 -3.69
C LEU A 16 7.94 5.91 -5.14
N PRO A 17 8.97 6.71 -5.46
CA PRO A 17 9.29 7.03 -6.85
C PRO A 17 9.63 5.74 -7.60
N SER A 18 8.74 5.32 -8.50
CA SER A 18 8.85 4.06 -9.26
C SER A 18 10.11 3.97 -10.14
N GLU A 19 10.87 5.06 -10.29
CA GLU A 19 12.17 5.09 -11.00
C GLU A 19 13.35 4.63 -10.14
N GLU A 20 13.25 4.60 -8.80
CA GLU A 20 14.37 4.28 -7.91
C GLU A 20 14.14 3.07 -6.99
N VAL A 21 12.95 2.48 -7.00
CA VAL A 21 12.66 1.27 -6.21
C VAL A 21 13.04 0.01 -6.98
N SER A 22 13.98 -0.74 -6.42
CA SER A 22 14.30 -2.09 -6.89
C SER A 22 13.20 -3.06 -6.47
N SER A 23 13.00 -4.14 -7.22
CA SER A 23 11.97 -5.16 -6.91
C SER A 23 12.07 -5.68 -5.47
N ASP A 24 13.29 -5.86 -4.94
CA ASP A 24 13.51 -6.27 -3.55
C ASP A 24 12.95 -5.28 -2.51
N GLN A 25 13.10 -3.97 -2.77
CA GLN A 25 12.60 -2.93 -1.86
C GLN A 25 11.08 -2.83 -1.89
N ILE A 26 10.49 -3.08 -3.05
CA ILE A 26 9.03 -3.16 -3.18
C ILE A 26 8.52 -4.29 -2.30
N GLU A 27 9.16 -5.46 -2.36
CA GLU A 27 8.80 -6.64 -1.56
C GLU A 27 8.92 -6.36 -0.05
N ASP A 28 9.98 -5.66 0.38
CA ASP A 28 10.15 -5.21 1.78
C ASP A 28 9.01 -4.27 2.22
N VAL A 29 8.61 -3.31 1.37
CA VAL A 29 7.51 -2.39 1.71
C VAL A 29 6.17 -3.13 1.77
N TYR A 30 5.91 -4.08 0.87
CA TYR A 30 4.71 -4.94 0.94
C TYR A 30 4.70 -5.77 2.23
N ALA A 31 5.84 -6.32 2.64
CA ALA A 31 5.96 -7.05 3.89
C ALA A 31 5.68 -6.16 5.11
N MET A 32 6.23 -4.94 5.13
CA MET A 32 5.98 -3.97 6.21
C MET A 32 4.52 -3.51 6.26
N LEU A 33 3.90 -3.27 5.09
CA LEU A 33 2.48 -2.91 5.01
C LEU A 33 1.59 -4.05 5.51
N SER A 34 1.89 -5.29 5.10
CA SER A 34 1.17 -6.49 5.54
C SER A 34 1.32 -6.73 7.05
N GLU A 35 2.51 -6.53 7.62
CA GLU A 35 2.77 -6.64 9.06
C GLU A 35 2.02 -5.57 9.87
N MET A 36 1.85 -4.37 9.29
CA MET A 36 1.02 -3.30 9.86
C MET A 36 -0.49 -3.52 9.66
N GLY A 37 -0.91 -4.60 8.98
CA GLY A 37 -2.31 -4.89 8.67
C GLY A 37 -2.89 -3.97 7.59
N ILE A 38 -2.04 -3.52 6.67
CA ILE A 38 -2.38 -2.61 5.58
C ILE A 38 -2.42 -3.40 4.26
N THR A 39 -3.58 -3.37 3.59
CA THR A 39 -3.81 -4.02 2.30
C THR A 39 -3.53 -3.06 1.15
N VAL A 40 -2.83 -3.51 0.10
CA VAL A 40 -2.63 -2.70 -1.11
C VAL A 40 -3.70 -3.03 -2.15
N THR A 41 -4.43 -2.03 -2.62
CA THR A 41 -5.54 -2.18 -3.59
C THR A 41 -5.39 -1.24 -4.79
N GLU A 42 -5.84 -1.65 -5.97
CA GLU A 42 -5.82 -0.84 -7.20
C GLU A 42 -6.77 0.36 -7.13
N ASP A 43 -7.81 0.26 -6.29
CA ASP A 43 -8.87 1.28 -6.20
C ASP A 43 -9.32 1.48 -4.73
N GLN A 44 -9.71 2.71 -4.36
CA GLN A 44 -10.22 3.03 -3.00
C GLN A 44 -11.56 2.33 -2.68
N ASP A 45 -12.12 1.58 -3.63
CA ASP A 45 -13.47 1.06 -3.60
C ASP A 45 -13.70 -0.17 -2.69
N ASN A 46 -12.67 -0.69 -1.99
CA ASN A 46 -12.76 -2.02 -1.36
C ASN A 46 -12.82 -2.10 0.17
N ASP A 47 -12.90 -1.02 0.95
CA ASP A 47 -13.00 -1.17 2.42
C ASP A 47 -13.81 -0.06 3.12
N ASP A 48 -15.07 0.10 2.70
CA ASP A 48 -16.10 0.76 3.52
C ASP A 48 -17.51 0.18 3.23
N ASN A 49 -17.61 -1.13 2.99
CA ASN A 49 -18.89 -1.83 2.97
C ASN A 49 -18.90 -3.00 3.98
N GLU A 50 -19.53 -2.67 5.12
CA GLU A 50 -20.21 -3.53 6.11
C GLU A 50 -19.42 -4.10 7.31
#